data_AF-A0A3P3RC48-F1
#
_entry.id   AF-A0A3P3RC48-F1
#
_cell.length_a   1.000
_cell.length_b   1.000
_cell.length_c   1.000
_cell.angle_alpha   90.00
_cell.angle_beta   90.00
_cell.angle_gamma   90.00
#
_symmetry.space_group_name_H-M   'P 1'
#
loop_
_entity.id
_entity.type
_entity.pdbx_description
1 polymer ?
#
loop_
_entity_poly.entity_id
_entity_poly.type
_entity_poly.pdbx_seq_one_letter_code
_entity_poly.pdbx_strand_id
1 'polypeptide(L)'
;MSSVAHIADASLFIASGSVQNAKFNALRTEARRTDRRFIIPERVYEELTDRSDGDETEYTTSTLPIDVAIEDGWVAVFGPLDYTNPRVATAMDDTCRYIARETDRQENTIEKADAALAGCAAQLLDTGAVDRVVVYTADIAAGEGIVAAITHSDLPDRIEFIEGFSYLENLTADPF
;
A
#
# COMPACT_ATOMS: atom_id res chain seq x y z
N MET A 1 -19.97 -14.04 -1.06
CA MET A 1 -19.64 -12.63 -0.80
C MET A 1 -18.34 -12.37 -1.54
N SER A 2 -18.25 -11.29 -2.31
CA SER A 2 -17.00 -10.93 -3.00
C SER A 2 -15.98 -10.52 -1.94
N SER A 3 -14.81 -11.16 -1.89
CA SER A 3 -13.74 -10.80 -0.95
C SER A 3 -12.86 -9.69 -1.53
N VAL A 4 -12.46 -8.72 -0.69
CA VAL A 4 -11.65 -7.57 -1.11
C VAL A 4 -10.40 -7.46 -0.25
N ALA A 5 -9.23 -7.39 -0.87
CA ALA A 5 -7.98 -7.01 -0.20
C ALA A 5 -7.78 -5.50 -0.27
N HIS A 6 -7.19 -4.94 0.78
CA HIS A 6 -6.86 -3.52 0.86
C HIS A 6 -5.34 -3.39 1.02
N ILE A 7 -4.64 -3.02 -0.04
CA ILE A 7 -3.17 -2.92 -0.04
C ILE A 7 -2.81 -1.46 0.16
N ALA A 8 -1.97 -1.17 1.15
CA ALA A 8 -1.56 0.19 1.46
C ALA A 8 -0.06 0.39 1.23
N ASP A 9 0.25 1.59 0.77
CA ASP A 9 1.59 2.12 0.60
C ASP A 9 2.11 2.80 1.88
N ALA A 10 3.42 3.02 1.96
CA ALA A 10 4.08 3.71 3.07
C ALA A 10 3.55 5.14 3.19
N SER A 11 3.34 5.81 2.06
CA SER A 11 2.82 7.18 2.00
C SER A 11 1.53 7.38 2.80
N LEU A 12 0.61 6.40 2.81
CA LEU A 12 -0.62 6.46 3.62
C LEU A 12 -0.33 6.53 5.12
N PHE A 13 0.58 5.69 5.61
CA PHE A 13 0.91 5.63 7.04
C PHE A 13 1.77 6.82 7.48
N ILE A 14 2.73 7.23 6.66
CA ILE A 14 3.54 8.44 6.88
C ILE A 14 2.62 9.66 6.99
N ALA A 15 1.66 9.80 6.07
CA ALA A 15 0.69 10.88 6.07
C ALA A 15 -0.28 10.86 7.27
N SER A 16 -0.59 9.66 7.77
CA SER A 16 -1.42 9.48 8.97
C SER A 16 -0.73 9.96 10.25
N GLY A 17 0.61 10.01 10.24
CA GLY A 17 1.44 10.50 11.33
C GLY A 17 1.56 9.51 12.50
N SER A 18 1.94 10.03 13.66
CA SER A 18 2.12 9.22 14.87
C SER A 18 0.78 8.69 15.42
N VAL A 19 0.85 7.74 16.37
CA VAL A 19 -0.34 7.16 17.03
C VAL A 19 -1.22 8.19 17.78
N GLN A 20 -0.69 9.37 18.06
CA GLN A 20 -1.40 10.48 18.70
C GLN A 20 -2.09 11.39 17.67
N ASN A 21 -1.80 11.23 16.39
CA ASN A 21 -2.37 12.03 15.32
C ASN A 21 -3.85 11.66 15.08
N ALA A 22 -4.67 12.67 14.79
CA ALA A 22 -6.08 12.48 14.46
C ALA A 22 -6.28 11.61 13.20
N LYS A 23 -5.41 11.76 12.18
CA LYS A 23 -5.47 10.95 10.95
C LYS A 23 -5.21 9.47 11.22
N PHE A 24 -4.17 9.13 11.99
CA PHE A 24 -3.91 7.75 12.41
C PHE A 24 -5.10 7.14 13.17
N ASN A 25 -5.68 7.89 14.11
CA ASN A 25 -6.82 7.42 14.90
C ASN A 25 -8.09 7.26 14.05
N ALA A 26 -8.34 8.16 13.11
CA ALA A 26 -9.46 8.05 12.17
C ALA A 26 -9.29 6.82 11.26
N LEU A 27 -8.09 6.60 10.71
CA LEU A 27 -7.75 5.43 9.90
C LEU A 27 -7.95 4.12 10.68
N ARG A 28 -7.43 4.04 11.91
CA ARG A 28 -7.63 2.88 12.80
C ARG A 28 -9.11 2.63 13.10
N THR A 29 -9.86 3.69 13.38
CA THR A 29 -11.29 3.60 13.70
C THR A 29 -12.06 3.07 12.50
N GLU A 30 -11.79 3.59 11.30
CA GLU A 30 -12.43 3.12 10.08
C GLU A 30 -12.10 1.65 9.78
N ALA A 31 -10.83 1.26 9.93
CA ALA A 31 -10.40 -0.13 9.74
C ALA A 31 -11.16 -1.09 10.66
N ARG A 32 -11.28 -0.75 11.95
CA ARG A 32 -12.04 -1.55 12.93
C ARG A 32 -13.54 -1.55 12.65
N ARG A 33 -14.12 -0.40 12.29
CA ARG A 33 -15.56 -0.26 12.00
C ARG A 33 -15.99 -1.09 10.80
N THR A 34 -15.13 -1.19 9.80
CA THR A 34 -15.39 -1.93 8.55
C THR A 34 -14.86 -3.36 8.54
N ASP A 35 -14.29 -3.82 9.66
CA ASP A 35 -13.55 -5.10 9.77
C ASP A 35 -12.50 -5.26 8.65
N ARG A 36 -11.89 -4.13 8.25
CA ARG A 36 -10.88 -4.04 7.20
C ARG A 36 -9.50 -4.23 7.81
N ARG A 37 -8.71 -5.08 7.17
CA ARG A 37 -7.28 -5.18 7.39
C ARG A 37 -6.52 -4.65 6.18
N PHE A 38 -5.62 -3.70 6.40
CA PHE A 38 -4.68 -3.29 5.37
C PHE A 38 -3.52 -4.27 5.27
N ILE A 39 -3.13 -4.56 4.04
CA ILE A 39 -2.01 -5.42 3.68
C ILE A 39 -0.89 -4.50 3.19
N ILE A 40 0.31 -4.68 3.70
CA ILE A 40 1.49 -3.94 3.21
C ILE A 40 2.53 -4.93 2.66
N PRO A 41 3.11 -4.71 1.48
CA PRO A 41 4.26 -5.51 1.03
C PRO A 41 5.44 -5.39 2.01
N GLU A 42 6.33 -6.40 2.05
CA GLU A 42 7.56 -6.36 2.86
C GLU A 42 8.40 -5.10 2.58
N ARG A 43 8.48 -4.67 1.32
CA ARG A 43 9.18 -3.44 0.92
C ARG A 43 8.59 -2.17 1.53
N VAL A 44 7.27 -2.11 1.67
CA VAL A 44 6.58 -0.99 2.32
C VAL A 44 6.85 -1.00 3.83
N TYR A 45 6.87 -2.18 4.45
CA TYR A 45 7.25 -2.30 5.86
C TYR A 45 8.70 -1.90 6.11
N GLU A 46 9.63 -2.31 5.24
CA GLU A 46 11.03 -1.88 5.28
C GLU A 46 11.14 -0.34 5.23
N GLU A 47 10.41 0.33 4.33
CA GLU A 47 10.40 1.79 4.24
C GLU A 47 9.85 2.46 5.50
N LEU A 48 8.74 1.94 6.05
CA LEU A 48 8.13 2.47 7.28
C LEU A 48 8.98 2.27 8.53
N THR A 49 9.96 1.36 8.47
CA THR A 49 10.87 1.04 9.57
C THR A 49 12.29 1.54 9.33
N ASP A 50 12.60 2.04 8.14
CA ASP A 50 13.89 2.64 7.82
C ASP A 50 14.04 3.94 8.62
N ARG A 51 15.05 3.98 9.48
CA ARG A 51 15.36 5.11 10.37
C ARG A 51 16.47 6.01 9.82
N SER A 52 16.85 5.84 8.54
CA SER A 52 17.99 6.54 7.94
C SER A 52 17.87 8.07 7.91
N ASP A 53 16.66 8.64 8.09
CA ASP A 53 16.40 10.08 8.09
C ASP A 53 16.29 10.73 9.50
N GLY A 54 16.56 9.99 10.59
CA GLY A 54 16.41 10.47 11.98
C GLY A 54 17.55 10.10 12.92
N ASP A 55 18.12 11.11 13.57
CA ASP A 55 19.18 11.12 14.59
C ASP A 55 19.33 9.80 15.40
N GLU A 56 20.52 9.18 15.32
CA GLU A 56 20.91 7.95 16.04
C GLU A 56 20.90 8.10 17.59
N THR A 57 20.31 9.16 18.13
CA THR A 57 20.41 9.54 19.55
C THR A 57 19.12 9.41 20.37
N GLU A 58 18.13 8.64 19.91
CA GLU A 58 17.01 8.20 20.77
C GLU A 58 16.81 6.67 20.75
N TYR A 59 17.83 5.95 21.21
CA TYR A 59 17.68 4.55 21.65
C TYR A 59 16.87 4.47 22.94
N THR A 60 15.54 4.58 22.83
CA THR A 60 14.60 4.09 23.85
C THR A 60 13.18 4.03 23.28
N THR A 61 12.75 2.82 22.91
CA THR A 61 11.35 2.35 23.06
C THR A 61 10.23 3.17 22.38
N SER A 62 10.48 3.90 21.31
CA SER A 62 9.39 4.49 20.53
C SER A 62 8.86 3.45 19.55
N THR A 63 7.79 2.74 19.94
CA THR A 63 7.06 1.80 19.07
C THR A 63 6.64 2.55 17.81
N LEU A 64 7.03 2.07 16.63
CA LEU A 64 6.68 2.74 15.38
C LEU A 64 5.16 2.71 15.21
N PRO A 65 4.54 3.74 14.62
CA PRO A 65 3.11 3.73 14.36
C PRO A 65 2.65 2.50 13.57
N ILE A 66 3.49 2.00 12.66
CA ILE A 66 3.19 0.78 11.90
C ILE A 66 3.21 -0.48 12.77
N ASP A 67 4.14 -0.58 13.72
CA ASP A 67 4.20 -1.70 14.66
C ASP A 67 2.94 -1.74 15.53
N VAL A 68 2.52 -0.57 16.04
CA VAL A 68 1.25 -0.46 16.78
C VAL A 68 0.06 -0.88 15.91
N ALA A 69 0.05 -0.53 14.63
CA ALA A 69 -1.03 -0.90 13.73
C ALA A 69 -1.12 -2.41 13.46
N ILE A 70 0.04 -3.07 13.39
CA ILE A 70 0.17 -4.53 13.26
C ILE A 70 -0.24 -5.23 14.57
N GLU A 71 0.24 -4.74 15.72
CA GLU A 71 -0.14 -5.25 17.05
C GLU A 71 -1.64 -5.11 17.31
N ASP A 72 -2.23 -3.98 16.91
CA ASP A 72 -3.68 -3.73 16.98
C ASP A 72 -4.49 -4.57 15.95
N GLY A 73 -3.83 -5.27 15.03
CA GLY A 73 -4.42 -6.27 14.13
C GLY A 73 -5.13 -5.73 12.88
N TRP A 74 -5.07 -4.42 12.63
CA TRP A 74 -5.72 -3.78 11.47
C TRP A 74 -4.76 -3.54 10.29
N VAL A 75 -3.48 -3.84 10.47
CA VAL A 75 -2.47 -3.96 9.41
C VAL A 75 -1.82 -5.34 9.48
N ALA A 76 -1.45 -5.90 8.33
CA ALA A 76 -0.60 -7.08 8.24
C ALA A 76 0.43 -6.93 7.12
N VAL A 77 1.63 -7.45 7.36
CA VAL A 77 2.66 -7.57 6.32
C VAL A 77 2.31 -8.76 5.42
N PHE A 78 2.29 -8.52 4.12
CA PHE A 78 2.15 -9.56 3.11
C PHE A 78 3.43 -10.40 3.06
N GLY A 79 3.29 -11.71 2.86
CA GLY A 79 4.45 -12.58 2.68
C GLY A 79 5.26 -12.24 1.43
N PRO A 80 6.38 -12.94 1.21
CA PRO A 80 7.26 -12.67 0.08
C PRO A 80 6.52 -12.81 -1.25
N LEU A 81 6.84 -11.91 -2.19
CA LEU A 81 6.36 -12.00 -3.56
C LEU A 81 7.02 -13.19 -4.27
N ASP A 82 6.22 -13.97 -4.97
CA ASP A 82 6.68 -15.04 -5.84
C ASP A 82 7.09 -14.44 -7.19
N TYR A 83 8.36 -14.01 -7.27
CA TYR A 83 8.94 -13.48 -8.50
C TYR A 83 9.05 -14.53 -9.63
N THR A 84 8.81 -15.81 -9.37
CA THR A 84 8.74 -16.83 -10.41
C THR A 84 7.37 -16.87 -11.09
N ASN A 85 6.34 -16.26 -10.49
CA ASN A 85 5.05 -16.07 -11.11
C ASN A 85 5.13 -14.97 -12.19
N PRO A 86 4.91 -15.30 -13.48
CA PRO A 86 5.00 -14.32 -14.55
C PRO A 86 4.04 -13.14 -14.39
N ARG A 87 2.86 -13.35 -13.79
CA ARG A 87 1.90 -12.26 -13.57
C ARG A 87 2.41 -11.25 -12.54
N VAL A 88 3.06 -11.74 -11.48
CA VAL A 88 3.68 -10.87 -10.47
C VAL A 88 4.78 -10.05 -11.13
N ALA A 89 5.72 -10.69 -11.83
CA ALA A 89 6.81 -10.00 -12.50
C ALA A 89 6.32 -8.98 -13.55
N THR A 90 5.37 -9.38 -14.42
CA THR A 90 4.80 -8.49 -15.45
C THR A 90 4.06 -7.30 -14.83
N ALA A 91 3.26 -7.50 -13.78
CA ALA A 91 2.56 -6.39 -13.14
C ALA A 91 3.54 -5.35 -12.56
N MET A 92 4.62 -5.82 -11.92
CA MET A 92 5.69 -4.96 -11.41
C MET A 92 6.37 -4.17 -12.55
N ASP A 93 6.80 -4.86 -13.61
CA ASP A 93 7.49 -4.26 -14.74
C ASP A 93 6.61 -3.24 -15.49
N ASP A 94 5.35 -3.58 -15.74
CA ASP A 94 4.41 -2.70 -16.44
C ASP A 94 4.07 -1.46 -15.59
N THR A 95 4.00 -1.60 -14.26
CA THR A 95 3.81 -0.48 -13.34
C THR A 95 5.02 0.46 -13.37
N CYS A 96 6.24 -0.07 -13.25
CA CYS A 96 7.47 0.74 -13.38
C CYS A 96 7.52 1.51 -14.69
N ARG A 97 7.18 0.84 -15.80
CA ARG A 97 7.12 1.45 -17.13
C ARG A 97 6.07 2.54 -17.23
N TYR A 98 4.91 2.35 -16.61
CA TYR A 98 3.86 3.36 -16.56
C TYR A 98 4.35 4.60 -15.82
N ILE A 99 4.87 4.43 -14.59
CA ILE A 99 5.33 5.56 -13.77
C ILE A 99 6.45 6.32 -14.50
N ALA A 100 7.41 5.61 -15.09
CA ALA A 100 8.49 6.23 -15.85
C ALA A 100 7.98 7.09 -17.02
N ARG A 101 6.93 6.63 -17.71
CA ARG A 101 6.32 7.38 -18.82
C ARG A 101 5.56 8.62 -18.33
N GLU A 102 4.79 8.50 -17.27
CA GLU A 102 3.95 9.60 -16.76
C GLU A 102 4.75 10.67 -16.02
N THR A 103 5.84 10.28 -15.35
CA THR A 103 6.65 11.20 -14.52
C THR A 103 7.91 11.70 -15.21
N ASP A 104 8.21 11.24 -16.43
CA ASP A 104 9.47 11.46 -17.15
C ASP A 104 10.72 11.04 -16.33
N ARG A 105 10.53 10.15 -15.35
CA ARG A 105 11.59 9.54 -14.53
C ARG A 105 12.13 8.29 -15.23
N GLN A 106 13.40 7.96 -14.99
CA GLN A 106 13.94 6.69 -15.46
C GLN A 106 13.36 5.53 -14.64
N GLU A 107 13.06 4.39 -15.27
CA GLU A 107 12.52 3.18 -14.61
C GLU A 107 13.39 2.72 -13.42
N ASN A 108 14.71 2.91 -13.49
CA ASN A 108 15.65 2.57 -12.40
C ASN A 108 15.58 3.52 -11.18
N THR A 109 14.82 4.60 -11.27
CA THR A 109 14.56 5.55 -10.17
C THR A 109 13.15 5.39 -9.59
N ILE A 110 12.34 4.47 -10.13
CA ILE A 110 11.04 4.12 -9.57
C ILE A 110 11.25 3.38 -8.26
N GLU A 111 10.47 3.75 -7.26
CA GLU A 111 10.63 3.22 -5.91
C GLU A 111 10.18 1.75 -5.89
N LYS A 112 10.99 0.90 -5.25
CA LYS A 112 10.73 -0.55 -5.19
C LYS A 112 9.43 -0.88 -4.45
N ALA A 113 8.95 0.05 -3.62
CA ALA A 113 7.69 -0.04 -2.91
C ALA A 113 6.50 -0.03 -3.89
N ASP A 114 6.47 0.91 -4.84
CA ASP A 114 5.41 1.03 -5.85
C ASP A 114 5.24 -0.26 -6.67
N ALA A 115 6.36 -0.78 -7.16
CA ALA A 115 6.36 -2.05 -7.88
C ALA A 115 5.86 -3.19 -6.97
N ALA A 116 6.26 -3.23 -5.71
CA ALA A 116 5.83 -4.26 -4.77
C ALA A 116 4.31 -4.22 -4.49
N LEU A 117 3.67 -3.05 -4.53
CA LEU A 117 2.20 -2.94 -4.46
C LEU A 117 1.54 -3.66 -5.65
N ALA A 118 2.05 -3.47 -6.86
CA ALA A 118 1.58 -4.14 -8.07
C ALA A 118 1.73 -5.66 -7.98
N GLY A 119 2.91 -6.12 -7.54
CA GLY A 119 3.21 -7.54 -7.38
C GLY A 119 2.32 -8.21 -6.33
N CYS A 120 2.06 -7.53 -5.21
CA CYS A 120 1.15 -8.00 -4.17
C CYS A 120 -0.29 -8.13 -4.70
N ALA A 121 -0.78 -7.11 -5.43
CA ALA A 121 -2.09 -7.14 -6.06
C ALA A 121 -2.23 -8.31 -7.06
N ALA A 122 -1.25 -8.49 -7.95
CA ALA A 122 -1.24 -9.56 -8.92
C ALA A 122 -1.26 -10.94 -8.25
N GLN A 123 -0.44 -11.16 -7.22
CA GLN A 123 -0.36 -12.43 -6.51
C GLN A 123 -1.67 -12.78 -5.78
N LEU A 124 -2.27 -11.80 -5.10
CA LEU A 124 -3.54 -11.98 -4.39
C LEU A 124 -4.68 -12.36 -5.34
N LEU A 125 -4.71 -11.76 -6.54
CA LEU A 125 -5.70 -12.05 -7.56
C LEU A 125 -5.43 -13.40 -8.26
N ASP A 126 -4.19 -13.69 -8.63
CA ASP A 126 -3.82 -14.91 -9.36
C ASP A 126 -4.02 -16.18 -8.52
N THR A 127 -3.73 -16.10 -7.21
CA THR A 127 -3.97 -17.22 -6.28
C THR A 127 -5.46 -17.43 -5.96
N GLY A 128 -6.34 -16.50 -6.37
CA GLY A 128 -7.75 -16.51 -6.00
C GLY A 128 -8.00 -16.27 -4.51
N ALA A 129 -7.02 -15.71 -3.78
CA ALA A 129 -7.16 -15.39 -2.36
C ALA A 129 -8.24 -14.32 -2.13
N VAL A 130 -8.39 -13.40 -3.08
CA VAL A 130 -9.44 -12.38 -3.07
C VAL A 130 -10.07 -12.20 -4.45
N ASP A 131 -11.32 -11.74 -4.46
CA ASP A 131 -12.00 -11.38 -5.69
C ASP A 131 -11.59 -10.01 -6.22
N ARG A 132 -11.24 -9.06 -5.35
CA ARG A 132 -10.87 -7.69 -5.75
C ARG A 132 -9.76 -7.15 -4.86
N VAL A 133 -9.03 -6.18 -5.37
CA VAL A 133 -8.00 -5.44 -4.64
C VAL A 133 -8.29 -3.95 -4.72
N VAL A 134 -8.10 -3.25 -3.60
CA VAL A 134 -8.06 -1.79 -3.53
C VAL A 134 -6.67 -1.38 -3.07
N VAL A 135 -5.99 -0.53 -3.84
CA VAL A 135 -4.67 0.00 -3.51
C VAL A 135 -4.79 1.43 -3.01
N TYR A 136 -4.09 1.75 -1.93
CA TYR A 136 -4.02 3.07 -1.32
C TYR A 136 -2.60 3.62 -1.42
N THR A 137 -2.40 4.70 -2.15
CA THR A 137 -1.12 5.43 -2.25
C THR A 137 -1.37 6.92 -2.48
N ALA A 138 -0.46 7.77 -2.04
CA ALA A 138 -0.46 9.19 -2.39
C ALA A 138 0.22 9.47 -3.74
N ASP A 139 0.98 8.53 -4.30
CA ASP A 139 1.54 8.65 -5.65
C ASP A 139 0.48 8.24 -6.69
N ILE A 140 -0.10 9.24 -7.35
CA ILE A 140 -1.14 9.05 -8.37
C ILE A 140 -0.61 8.23 -9.56
N ALA A 141 0.64 8.47 -9.99
CA ALA A 141 1.20 7.75 -11.13
C ALA A 141 1.42 6.28 -10.78
N ALA A 142 1.82 5.97 -9.55
CA ALA A 142 1.91 4.60 -9.07
C ALA A 142 0.54 3.93 -9.00
N GLY A 143 -0.45 4.59 -8.40
CA GLY A 143 -1.82 4.08 -8.29
C GLY A 143 -2.47 3.77 -9.64
N GLU A 144 -2.39 4.71 -10.59
CA GLU A 144 -2.90 4.52 -11.96
C GLU A 144 -2.11 3.44 -12.71
N GLY A 145 -0.78 3.40 -12.55
CA GLY A 145 0.07 2.40 -13.18
C GLY A 145 -0.27 0.98 -12.75
N ILE A 146 -0.58 0.77 -11.47
CA ILE A 146 -1.02 -0.53 -10.94
C ILE A 146 -2.37 -0.93 -11.55
N VAL A 147 -3.34 0.00 -11.58
CA VAL A 147 -4.66 -0.26 -12.19
C VAL A 147 -4.51 -0.63 -13.66
N ALA A 148 -3.69 0.09 -14.41
CA ALA A 148 -3.40 -0.20 -15.81
C ALA A 148 -2.76 -1.58 -15.97
N ALA A 149 -1.68 -1.87 -15.24
CA ALA A 149 -0.94 -3.13 -15.32
C ALA A 149 -1.83 -4.35 -15.03
N ILE A 150 -2.67 -4.28 -13.99
CA ILE A 150 -3.57 -5.40 -13.63
C ILE A 150 -4.73 -5.54 -14.63
N THR A 151 -5.31 -4.43 -15.08
CA THR A 151 -6.42 -4.46 -16.05
C THR A 151 -5.99 -5.05 -17.40
N HIS A 152 -4.76 -4.79 -17.83
CA HIS A 152 -4.18 -5.36 -19.05
C HIS A 152 -4.03 -6.89 -19.01
N SER A 153 -4.08 -7.51 -17.82
CA SER A 153 -3.82 -8.95 -17.63
C SER A 153 -5.07 -9.87 -17.70
N ASP A 154 -6.14 -9.42 -18.37
CA ASP A 154 -7.47 -10.07 -18.48
C ASP A 154 -8.31 -10.11 -17.18
N LEU A 155 -8.06 -9.17 -16.25
CA LEU A 155 -8.80 -9.03 -14.98
C LEU A 155 -9.51 -7.66 -14.85
N PRO A 156 -10.41 -7.27 -15.77
CA PRO A 156 -11.16 -6.02 -15.64
C PRO A 156 -12.05 -6.04 -14.38
N ASP A 157 -12.22 -4.89 -13.74
CA ASP A 157 -13.05 -4.66 -12.53
C ASP A 157 -12.56 -5.31 -11.22
N ARG A 158 -11.36 -5.90 -11.22
CA ARG A 158 -10.75 -6.60 -10.08
C ARG A 158 -9.80 -5.72 -9.26
N ILE A 159 -9.48 -4.52 -9.73
CA ILE A 159 -8.54 -3.59 -9.10
C ILE A 159 -9.14 -2.18 -9.04
N GLU A 160 -8.89 -1.47 -7.94
CA GLU A 160 -9.27 -0.08 -7.73
C GLU A 160 -8.11 0.66 -7.04
N PHE A 161 -7.94 1.94 -7.36
CA PHE A 161 -7.00 2.84 -6.70
C PHE A 161 -7.76 3.91 -5.92
N ILE A 162 -7.36 4.13 -4.67
CA ILE A 162 -7.80 5.23 -3.80
C ILE A 162 -6.60 6.11 -3.47
N GLU A 163 -6.70 7.40 -3.78
CA GLU A 163 -5.67 8.38 -3.44
C GLU A 163 -5.61 8.61 -1.92
N GLY A 164 -4.42 8.39 -1.35
CA GLY A 164 -4.21 8.26 0.09
C GLY A 164 -4.45 9.54 0.89
N PHE A 165 -4.05 10.70 0.39
CA PHE A 165 -4.26 11.97 1.09
C PHE A 165 -5.73 12.33 1.16
N SER A 166 -6.44 12.27 0.03
CA SER A 166 -7.89 12.52 -0.06
C SER A 166 -8.66 11.55 0.83
N TYR A 167 -8.26 10.27 0.87
CA TYR A 167 -8.87 9.29 1.76
C TYR A 167 -8.73 9.68 3.23
N LEU A 168 -7.52 10.03 3.68
CA LEU A 168 -7.29 10.47 5.06
C LEU A 168 -8.03 11.77 5.41
N GLU A 169 -8.07 12.73 4.48
CA GLU A 169 -8.81 13.98 4.68
C GLU A 169 -10.30 13.70 4.90
N ASN A 170 -10.90 12.86 4.05
CA ASN A 170 -12.31 12.47 4.17
C ASN A 170 -12.61 11.79 5.51
N LEU A 171 -11.72 10.90 5.99
CA LEU A 171 -11.89 10.24 7.30
C LEU A 171 -11.84 11.21 8.48
N THR A 172 -11.12 12.34 8.34
CA THR A 172 -10.99 13.34 9.40
C THR A 172 -12.01 14.48 9.31
N ALA A 173 -12.53 14.76 8.12
CA ALA A 173 -13.52 15.80 7.88
C ALA A 173 -14.93 15.38 8.32
N ASP A 174 -15.21 14.08 8.30
CA ASP A 174 -16.46 13.50 8.82
C ASP A 174 -16.13 12.63 10.05
N PRO A 175 -15.83 13.25 11.22
CA PRO A 175 -15.57 12.49 12.43
C PRO A 175 -16.86 11.77 12.81
N PHE A 176 -16.87 10.46 12.59
CA PHE A 176 -17.95 9.53 12.91
C PHE A 176 -18.69 9.83 14.22
#